data_AF-A0A7J6S5K3-F1
#
_entry.id   AF-A0A7J6S5K3-F1
#
_cell.length_a   1.000
_cell.length_b   1.000
_cell.length_c   1.000
_cell.angle_alpha   90.00
_cell.angle_beta   90.00
_cell.angle_gamma   90.00
#
_symmetry.space_group_name_H-M   'P 1'
#
loop_
_entity.id
_entity.type
_entity.pdbx_description
1 polymer ?
#
loop_
_entity_poly.entity_id
_entity_poly.type
_entity_poly.pdbx_seq_one_letter_code
_entity_poly.pdbx_strand_id
1 'polypeptide(L)'
;WIYLIPSGLLGVLVFFVPESPRWLAEHRGLDAAKKVLLRLHGTDENDADVAVELKAYEVTVEAQKAKSGMTQKQRLNDAVSGLRKYWIQVVIGVVLQICQQLSGINAVIFYQTTIFQAAGISNKETMALITMVVQVVVTFIACCIMDLAGRRVLLVVGASG
;
A
#
# COMPACT_ATOMS: atom_id res chain seq x y z
N TRP A 1 4.33 -5.68 26.47
CA TRP A 1 3.94 -4.37 27.03
C TRP A 1 4.28 -3.21 26.11
N ILE A 2 5.50 -3.10 25.56
CA ILE A 2 5.86 -2.00 24.65
C ILE A 2 4.99 -1.93 23.38
N TYR A 3 4.55 -3.08 22.85
CA TYR A 3 3.65 -3.15 21.68
C TYR A 3 2.22 -2.70 21.97
N LEU A 4 1.81 -2.63 23.25
CA LEU A 4 0.46 -2.17 23.61
C LEU A 4 0.30 -0.66 23.38
N ILE A 5 1.40 0.09 23.46
CA ILE A 5 1.43 1.54 23.26
C ILE A 5 1.04 1.91 21.82
N PRO A 6 1.72 1.43 20.76
CA PRO A 6 1.34 1.74 19.38
C PRO A 6 -0.03 1.15 19.01
N SER A 7 -0.38 -0.05 19.49
CA SER A 7 -1.70 -0.63 19.23
C SER A 7 -2.84 0.17 19.86
N GLY A 8 -2.68 0.61 21.12
CA GLY A 8 -3.65 1.47 21.79
C GLY A 8 -3.77 2.83 21.11
N LEU A 9 -2.62 3.44 20.76
CA LEU A 9 -2.58 4.71 20.05
C LEU A 9 -3.29 4.63 18.69
N LEU A 10 -3.01 3.60 17.88
CA LEU A 10 -3.69 3.38 16.60
C LEU A 10 -5.19 3.16 16.81
N GLY A 11 -5.58 2.38 17.82
CA GLY A 11 -6.98 2.14 18.14
C GLY A 11 -7.73 3.44 18.44
N VAL A 12 -7.12 4.36 19.18
CA VAL A 12 -7.71 5.69 19.45
C VAL A 12 -7.72 6.56 18.20
N LEU A 13 -6.64 6.60 17.43
CA LEU A 13 -6.51 7.44 16.24
C LEU A 13 -7.49 7.06 15.13
N VAL A 14 -7.80 5.78 14.97
CA VAL A 14 -8.76 5.30 13.96
C VAL A 14 -10.14 5.96 14.10
N PHE A 15 -10.57 6.33 15.31
CA PHE A 15 -11.85 7.05 15.50
C PHE A 15 -11.84 8.47 14.92
N PHE A 16 -10.66 9.06 14.71
CA PHE A 16 -10.51 10.40 14.11
C PHE A 16 -10.30 10.35 12.59
N VAL A 17 -9.93 9.20 12.04
CA VAL A 17 -9.68 9.05 10.60
C VAL A 17 -11.03 9.00 9.87
N PRO A 18 -11.27 9.88 8.89
CA PRO A 18 -12.48 9.82 8.10
C PRO A 18 -12.53 8.52 7.29
N GLU A 19 -13.73 7.98 7.10
CA GLU A 19 -13.93 6.81 6.24
C GLU A 19 -13.48 7.11 4.79
N SER A 20 -13.06 6.07 4.08
CA SER A 20 -12.60 6.21 2.69
C SER A 20 -13.69 6.83 1.80
N PRO A 21 -13.40 7.91 1.04
CA PRO A 21 -14.36 8.54 0.14
C PRO A 21 -14.97 7.56 -0.87
N ARG A 22 -14.18 6.60 -1.35
CA ARG A 22 -14.63 5.53 -2.24
C ARG A 22 -15.69 4.63 -1.60
N TRP A 23 -15.49 4.25 -0.33
CA TRP A 23 -16.45 3.44 0.41
C TRP A 23 -17.75 4.20 0.67
N LEU A 24 -17.63 5.50 1.02
CA LEU A 24 -18.76 6.40 1.21
C LEU A 24 -19.58 6.56 -0.07
N ALA A 25 -18.94 6.69 -1.23
CA ALA A 25 -19.63 6.78 -2.53
C ALA A 25 -20.51 5.56 -2.80
N GLU A 26 -20.01 4.37 -2.42
CA GLU A 26 -20.71 3.10 -2.63
C GLU A 26 -21.88 2.88 -1.65
N HIS A 27 -21.72 3.25 -0.38
CA HIS A 27 -22.67 2.88 0.70
C HIS A 27 -23.56 4.03 1.19
N ARG A 28 -23.08 5.27 1.12
CA ARG A 28 -23.76 6.47 1.66
C ARG A 28 -24.05 7.54 0.61
N GLY A 29 -23.67 7.29 -0.65
CA GLY A 29 -23.90 8.19 -1.77
C GLY A 29 -22.77 9.19 -2.00
N LEU A 30 -22.84 9.84 -3.16
CA LEU A 30 -21.77 10.68 -3.69
C LEU A 30 -21.59 11.98 -2.91
N ASP A 31 -22.66 12.52 -2.33
CA ASP A 31 -22.61 13.74 -1.51
C ASP A 31 -21.75 13.53 -0.25
N ALA A 32 -21.87 12.36 0.38
CA ALA A 32 -21.07 12.00 1.54
C ALA A 32 -19.59 11.82 1.16
N ALA A 33 -19.32 11.19 0.00
CA ALA A 33 -17.97 11.06 -0.54
C ALA A 33 -17.36 12.44 -0.84
N LYS A 34 -18.09 13.34 -1.51
CA LYS A 34 -17.65 14.69 -1.85
C LYS A 34 -17.24 15.47 -0.60
N LYS A 35 -18.04 15.42 0.46
CA LYS A 35 -17.76 16.13 1.73
C LYS A 35 -16.44 15.68 2.38
N VAL A 36 -16.13 14.39 2.34
CA VAL A 36 -14.87 13.87 2.88
C VAL A 36 -13.70 14.19 1.94
N LEU A 37 -13.91 14.12 0.63
CA LEU A 37 -12.88 14.42 -0.37
C LEU A 37 -12.44 15.89 -0.30
N LEU A 38 -13.38 16.81 -0.12
CA LEU A 38 -13.09 18.24 0.12
C LEU A 38 -12.31 18.45 1.42
N ARG A 39 -12.64 17.72 2.50
CA ARG A 39 -11.87 17.78 3.75
C ARG A 39 -10.46 17.22 3.64
N LEU A 40 -10.24 16.21 2.79
CA LEU A 40 -8.94 15.58 2.58
C LEU A 40 -8.02 16.43 1.69
N HIS A 41 -8.55 17.04 0.62
CA HIS A 41 -7.77 17.94 -0.23
C HIS A 41 -7.59 19.34 0.38
N GLY A 42 -8.48 19.77 1.27
CA GLY A 42 -8.43 21.13 1.83
C GLY A 42 -8.76 22.23 0.80
N THR A 43 -9.36 21.87 -0.34
CA THR A 43 -9.77 22.80 -1.40
C THR A 43 -11.29 23.04 -1.38
N ASP A 44 -11.71 24.11 -2.05
CA ASP A 44 -13.09 24.52 -2.31
C ASP A 44 -13.85 23.56 -3.26
N GLU A 45 -15.18 23.70 -3.33
CA GLU A 45 -16.07 22.81 -4.11
C GLU A 45 -15.78 22.75 -5.62
N ASN A 46 -15.04 23.71 -6.16
CA ASN A 46 -14.78 23.90 -7.58
C ASN A 46 -13.41 23.35 -8.05
N ASP A 47 -12.72 22.56 -7.23
CA ASP A 47 -11.49 21.91 -7.66
C ASP A 47 -11.77 20.89 -8.79
N ALA A 48 -11.05 21.04 -9.90
CA ALA A 48 -11.19 20.16 -11.06
C ALA A 48 -10.82 18.72 -10.71
N ASP A 49 -9.84 18.52 -9.81
CA ASP A 49 -9.36 17.21 -9.41
C ASP A 49 -10.42 16.46 -8.57
N VAL A 50 -11.11 17.17 -7.68
CA VAL A 50 -12.22 16.63 -6.88
C VAL A 50 -13.37 16.17 -7.78
N ALA A 51 -13.71 16.97 -8.80
CA ALA A 51 -14.78 16.64 -9.74
C ALA A 51 -14.43 15.41 -10.61
N VAL A 52 -13.18 15.29 -11.06
CA VAL A 52 -12.69 14.13 -11.82
C VAL A 52 -12.72 12.86 -10.99
N GLU A 53 -12.27 12.93 -9.74
CA GLU A 53 -12.24 11.77 -8.84
C GLU A 53 -13.65 11.32 -8.43
N LEU A 54 -14.55 12.28 -8.16
CA LEU A 54 -15.96 11.98 -7.87
C LEU A 54 -16.63 11.26 -9.05
N LYS A 55 -16.40 11.74 -10.28
CA LYS A 55 -16.93 11.12 -11.50
C LYS A 55 -16.37 9.71 -11.72
N ALA A 56 -15.11 9.47 -11.36
CA ALA A 56 -14.54 8.12 -11.40
C ALA A 56 -15.25 7.19 -10.40
N TYR A 57 -15.60 7.70 -9.22
CA TYR A 57 -16.40 6.94 -8.24
C TYR A 57 -17.82 6.65 -8.74
N GLU A 58 -18.50 7.62 -9.36
CA GLU A 58 -19.82 7.41 -9.97
C GLU A 58 -19.84 6.23 -10.92
N VAL A 59 -18.90 6.20 -11.87
CA VAL A 59 -18.78 5.10 -12.86
C VAL A 59 -18.57 3.75 -12.17
N THR A 60 -17.77 3.71 -11.10
CA THR A 60 -17.55 2.46 -10.36
C THR A 60 -18.78 2.00 -9.58
N VAL A 61 -19.51 2.93 -8.96
CA VAL A 61 -20.72 2.64 -8.18
C VAL A 61 -21.85 2.18 -9.11
N GLU A 62 -22.02 2.81 -10.27
CA GLU A 62 -22.99 2.39 -11.29
C GLU A 62 -22.67 1.00 -11.83
N ALA A 63 -21.40 0.74 -12.14
CA ALA A 63 -20.94 -0.58 -12.58
C ALA A 63 -21.17 -1.66 -11.51
N GLN A 64 -21.09 -1.33 -10.22
CA GLN A 64 -21.40 -2.25 -9.13
C GLN A 64 -22.91 -2.44 -8.91
N LYS A 65 -23.72 -1.39 -9.01
CA LYS A 65 -25.19 -1.48 -8.96
C LYS A 65 -25.74 -2.30 -10.12
N ALA A 66 -25.17 -2.19 -11.32
CA ALA A 66 -25.51 -3.06 -12.45
C ALA A 66 -25.26 -4.56 -12.15
N LYS A 67 -24.36 -4.86 -11.20
CA LYS A 67 -24.01 -6.22 -10.77
C LYS A 67 -24.79 -6.70 -9.54
N SER A 68 -25.52 -5.84 -8.83
CA SER A 68 -26.21 -6.21 -7.58
C SER A 68 -27.40 -7.16 -7.79
N GLY A 69 -27.88 -7.32 -9.03
CA GLY A 69 -28.90 -8.30 -9.43
C GLY A 69 -28.33 -9.65 -9.91
N MET A 70 -27.01 -9.87 -9.88
CA MET A 70 -26.40 -11.10 -10.39
C MET A 70 -26.62 -12.30 -9.47
N THR A 71 -26.97 -13.43 -10.09
CA THR A 71 -27.03 -14.74 -9.43
C THR A 71 -25.62 -15.17 -8.98
N GLN A 72 -25.50 -16.00 -7.93
CA GLN A 72 -24.20 -16.45 -7.39
C GLN A 72 -23.26 -17.06 -8.44
N LYS A 73 -23.79 -17.77 -9.44
CA LYS A 73 -23.02 -18.28 -10.59
C LYS A 73 -22.46 -17.16 -11.49
N GLN A 74 -23.23 -16.08 -11.70
CA GLN A 74 -22.79 -14.93 -12.49
C GLN A 74 -21.72 -14.12 -11.76
N ARG A 75 -21.82 -13.98 -10.43
CA ARG A 75 -20.79 -13.31 -9.61
C ARG A 75 -19.46 -14.06 -9.64
N LEU A 76 -19.51 -15.40 -9.56
CA LEU A 76 -18.31 -16.24 -9.68
C LEU A 76 -17.66 -16.12 -11.07
N ASN A 77 -18.46 -16.16 -12.13
CA ASN A 77 -17.95 -16.05 -13.50
C ASN A 77 -17.37 -14.65 -13.79
N ASP A 78 -17.98 -13.60 -13.24
CA ASP A 78 -17.49 -12.22 -13.32
C ASP A 78 -16.23 -11.99 -12.46
N ALA A 79 -16.11 -12.66 -11.30
CA ALA A 79 -14.88 -12.63 -10.51
C ALA A 79 -13.72 -13.33 -11.24
N VAL A 80 -13.98 -14.47 -11.88
CA VAL A 80 -13.00 -15.21 -12.69
C VAL A 80 -12.61 -14.41 -13.94
N SER A 81 -13.57 -13.76 -14.60
CA SER A 81 -13.28 -12.89 -15.76
C SER A 81 -12.52 -11.63 -15.34
N GLY A 82 -12.83 -11.06 -14.17
CA GLY A 82 -12.10 -9.95 -13.57
C GLY A 82 -10.66 -10.31 -13.21
N LEU A 83 -10.46 -11.49 -12.61
CA LEU A 83 -9.13 -12.06 -12.37
C LEU A 83 -8.35 -12.23 -13.68
N ARG A 84 -9.02 -12.66 -14.76
CA ARG A 84 -8.39 -12.76 -16.09
C ARG A 84 -8.03 -11.39 -16.67
N LYS A 85 -8.87 -10.36 -16.46
CA LYS A 85 -8.61 -8.98 -16.88
C LYS A 85 -7.39 -8.38 -16.18
N TYR A 86 -7.18 -8.71 -14.90
CA TYR A 86 -6.07 -8.21 -14.10
C TYR A 86 -4.96 -9.24 -13.85
N TRP A 87 -5.00 -10.38 -14.55
CA TRP A 87 -4.07 -11.51 -14.33
C TRP A 87 -2.61 -11.09 -14.42
N ILE A 88 -2.27 -10.27 -15.42
CA ILE A 88 -0.89 -9.77 -15.62
C ILE A 88 -0.44 -8.94 -14.41
N GLN A 89 -1.32 -8.10 -13.86
CA GLN A 89 -1.00 -7.27 -12.68
C GLN A 89 -0.80 -8.14 -11.43
N VAL A 90 -1.65 -9.16 -11.26
CA VAL A 90 -1.51 -10.12 -10.16
C VAL A 90 -0.22 -10.91 -10.28
N VAL A 91 0.12 -11.42 -11.47
CA VAL A 91 1.36 -12.16 -11.71
C VAL A 91 2.58 -11.28 -11.43
N ILE A 92 2.60 -10.04 -11.93
CA ILE A 92 3.70 -9.11 -11.65
C ILE A 92 3.82 -8.88 -10.13
N GLY A 93 2.70 -8.64 -9.43
CA GLY A 93 2.71 -8.45 -7.99
C GLY A 93 3.27 -9.68 -7.24
N VAL A 94 2.86 -10.88 -7.63
CA VAL A 94 3.33 -12.14 -7.02
C VAL A 94 4.83 -12.35 -7.30
N VAL A 95 5.27 -12.18 -8.54
CA VAL A 95 6.69 -12.33 -8.90
C VAL A 95 7.56 -11.32 -8.15
N LEU A 96 7.12 -10.07 -8.05
CA LEU A 96 7.83 -9.05 -7.28
C LEU A 96 7.95 -9.42 -5.80
N GLN A 97 6.89 -9.93 -5.19
CA GLN A 97 6.92 -10.40 -3.80
C GLN A 97 7.83 -11.60 -3.60
N ILE A 98 7.84 -12.54 -4.56
CA ILE A 98 8.76 -13.68 -4.54
C ILE A 98 10.21 -13.18 -4.64
N CYS A 99 10.53 -12.30 -5.60
CA CYS A 99 11.86 -11.71 -5.74
C CYS A 99 12.29 -10.99 -4.46
N GLN A 100 11.40 -10.24 -3.81
CA GLN A 100 11.68 -9.56 -2.55
C GLN A 100 12.05 -10.54 -1.43
N GLN A 101 11.35 -11.68 -1.34
CA GLN A 101 11.66 -12.70 -0.34
C GLN A 101 12.93 -13.50 -0.66
N LEU A 102 13.14 -13.84 -1.94
CA LEU A 102 14.32 -14.57 -2.43
C LEU A 102 15.62 -13.78 -2.32
N SER A 103 15.56 -12.45 -2.28
CA SER A 103 16.70 -11.59 -1.94
C SER A 103 17.31 -11.96 -0.57
N GLY A 104 16.57 -12.67 0.29
CA GLY A 104 17.08 -13.16 1.58
C GLY A 104 17.19 -12.06 2.63
N ILE A 105 16.61 -10.89 2.37
CA ILE A 105 16.67 -9.73 3.28
C ILE A 105 16.18 -10.07 4.69
N ASN A 106 15.16 -10.91 4.81
CA ASN A 106 14.66 -11.35 6.11
C ASN A 106 15.69 -12.20 6.86
N ALA A 107 16.41 -13.10 6.18
CA ALA A 107 17.48 -13.87 6.81
C ALA A 107 18.62 -12.96 7.31
N VAL A 108 18.99 -11.93 6.52
CA VAL A 108 19.97 -10.93 6.93
C VAL A 108 19.48 -10.17 8.18
N ILE A 109 18.25 -9.69 8.19
CA ILE A 109 17.70 -8.93 9.33
C ILE A 109 17.64 -9.78 10.61
N PHE A 110 17.25 -11.05 10.54
CA PHE A 110 17.15 -11.91 11.71
C PHE A 110 18.52 -12.43 12.21
N TYR A 111 19.45 -12.71 11.30
CA TYR A 111 20.73 -13.33 11.63
C TYR A 111 21.92 -12.39 11.54
N GLN A 112 21.72 -11.08 11.32
CA GLN A 112 22.80 -10.09 11.23
C GLN A 112 23.82 -10.16 12.37
N THR A 113 23.37 -10.32 13.61
CA THR A 113 24.26 -10.42 14.78
C THR A 113 25.10 -11.69 14.76
N THR A 114 24.52 -12.81 14.34
CA THR A 114 25.21 -14.09 14.14
C THR A 114 26.20 -14.01 12.98
N ILE A 115 25.84 -13.35 11.88
CA ILE A 115 26.70 -13.12 10.72
C ILE A 115 27.91 -12.26 11.12
N PHE A 116 27.69 -11.15 11.82
CA PHE A 116 28.78 -10.31 12.31
C PHE A 116 29.65 -11.03 13.35
N GLN A 117 29.08 -11.89 14.18
CA GLN A 117 29.83 -12.73 15.10
C GLN A 117 30.70 -13.75 14.36
N ALA A 118 30.18 -14.42 13.34
CA ALA A 118 30.93 -15.36 12.50
C ALA A 118 32.06 -14.65 11.72
N ALA A 119 31.87 -13.39 11.38
CA ALA A 119 32.90 -12.54 10.77
C ALA A 119 33.98 -12.04 11.76
N GLY A 120 33.89 -12.41 13.04
CA GLY A 120 34.87 -12.02 14.07
C GLY A 120 34.69 -10.61 14.63
N ILE A 121 33.54 -9.97 14.39
CA ILE A 121 33.25 -8.62 14.89
C ILE A 121 32.78 -8.71 16.35
N SER A 122 33.57 -8.13 17.26
CA SER A 122 33.28 -8.09 18.70
C SER A 122 32.06 -7.21 19.05
N ASN A 123 31.84 -6.11 18.30
CA ASN A 123 30.74 -5.17 18.51
C ASN A 123 29.49 -5.48 17.64
N LYS A 124 29.08 -6.75 17.60
CA LYS A 124 27.98 -7.24 16.74
C LYS A 124 26.62 -6.55 16.95
N GLU A 125 26.29 -6.19 18.19
CA GLU A 125 25.02 -5.52 18.53
C GLU A 125 24.98 -4.08 18.02
N THR A 126 26.08 -3.35 18.17
CA THR A 126 26.22 -1.99 17.64
C THR A 126 26.14 -1.97 16.12
N MET A 127 26.79 -2.94 15.45
CA MET A 127 26.73 -3.05 13.98
C MET A 127 25.33 -3.42 13.48
N ALA A 128 24.61 -4.25 14.21
CA ALA A 128 23.22 -4.56 13.90
C ALA A 128 22.31 -3.31 14.02
N LEU A 129 22.47 -2.52 15.09
CA LEU A 129 21.75 -1.26 15.25
C LEU A 129 22.07 -0.26 14.13
N ILE A 130 23.35 -0.11 13.75
CA ILE A 130 23.76 0.74 12.63
C ILE A 130 23.10 0.27 11.33
N THR A 131 23.06 -1.04 11.08
CA THR A 131 22.42 -1.61 9.88
C THR A 131 20.93 -1.27 9.83
N MET A 132 20.22 -1.33 10.97
CA MET A 132 18.82 -0.91 11.05
C MET A 132 18.63 0.59 10.80
N VAL A 133 19.51 1.44 11.33
CA VAL A 133 19.45 2.89 11.08
C VAL A 133 19.69 3.20 9.60
N VAL A 134 20.69 2.58 8.99
CA VAL A 134 20.97 2.72 7.55
C VAL A 134 19.78 2.26 6.73
N GLN A 135 19.14 1.14 7.09
CA GLN A 135 17.94 0.65 6.42
C GLN A 135 16.81 1.69 6.44
N VAL A 136 16.56 2.35 7.57
CA VAL A 136 15.55 3.42 7.66
C VAL A 136 15.91 4.60 6.75
N VAL A 137 17.16 5.06 6.79
CA VAL A 137 17.63 6.19 5.95
C VAL A 137 17.51 5.86 4.45
N VAL A 138 17.95 4.67 4.04
CA VAL A 138 17.85 4.22 2.65
C VAL A 138 16.39 4.08 2.23
N THR A 139 15.51 3.61 3.11
CA THR A 139 14.07 3.52 2.84
C THR A 139 13.46 4.90 2.61
N PHE A 140 13.86 5.91 3.41
CA PHE A 140 13.41 7.28 3.22
C PHE A 140 13.88 7.85 1.88
N ILE A 141 15.16 7.67 1.55
CA ILE A 141 15.72 8.08 0.26
C ILE A 141 14.98 7.39 -0.90
N ALA A 142 14.74 6.08 -0.80
CA ALA A 142 14.02 5.32 -1.80
C ALA A 142 12.57 5.81 -1.96
N CYS A 143 11.90 6.21 -0.88
CA CYS A 143 10.57 6.81 -0.93
C CYS A 143 10.60 8.14 -1.71
N CYS A 144 11.53 9.04 -1.39
CA CYS A 144 11.67 10.31 -2.11
C CYS A 144 11.97 10.10 -3.60
N ILE A 145 12.87 9.16 -3.92
CA ILE A 145 13.18 8.82 -5.32
C ILE A 145 11.95 8.22 -6.02
N MET A 146 11.11 7.46 -5.31
CA MET A 146 9.90 6.85 -5.89
C MET A 146 8.91 7.90 -6.37
N ASP A 147 8.76 8.97 -5.60
CA ASP A 147 7.86 10.08 -5.92
C ASP A 147 8.38 10.89 -7.12
N LEU A 148 9.71 10.98 -7.30
CA LEU A 148 10.36 11.74 -8.38
C LEU A 148 10.54 10.96 -9.70
N ALA A 149 10.97 9.69 -9.64
CA ALA A 149 11.39 8.92 -10.81
C ALA A 149 10.33 7.93 -11.33
N GLY A 150 9.23 7.76 -10.60
CA GLY A 150 8.18 6.79 -10.92
C GLY A 150 8.53 5.35 -10.52
N ARG A 151 7.50 4.57 -10.15
CA ARG A 151 7.63 3.23 -9.54
C ARG A 151 8.41 2.20 -10.37
N ARG A 152 8.51 2.38 -11.69
CA ARG A 152 9.14 1.41 -12.61
C ARG A 152 10.67 1.50 -12.61
N VAL A 153 11.24 2.68 -12.36
CA VAL A 153 12.71 2.88 -12.38
C VAL A 153 13.37 2.23 -11.18
N LEU A 154 12.78 2.38 -9.98
CA LEU A 154 13.29 1.75 -8.75
C LEU A 154 13.29 0.22 -8.82
N LEU A 155 12.26 -0.38 -9.42
CA LEU A 155 12.19 -1.84 -9.57
C LEU A 155 13.28 -2.38 -10.51
N VAL A 156 13.66 -1.63 -11.53
CA VAL A 156 14.71 -2.03 -12.48
C VAL A 156 16.10 -1.83 -11.88
N VAL A 157 16.35 -0.67 -11.25
CA VAL A 157 17.64 -0.35 -10.64
C VAL A 157 17.94 -1.26 -9.44
N GLY A 158 16.93 -1.56 -8.62
CA GLY A 158 17.08 -2.47 -7.49
C GLY A 158 17.25 -3.95 -7.87
N ALA A 159 16.78 -4.35 -9.05
CA ALA A 159 16.96 -5.72 -9.58
C ALA A 159 18.22 -5.88 -10.44
N SER A 160 18.86 -4.79 -10.85
CA SER A 160 20.09 -4.79 -11.67
C SER A 160 21.38 -4.84 -10.86
N GLY A 161 21.30 -4.85 -9.52
CA GLY A 161 22.43 -4.95 -8.60
C GLY A 161 22.50 -6.31 -7.93
#